data_AF-A0A5C5U3Q2-F1
#
_entry.id   AF-A0A5C5U3Q2-F1
#
_cell.length_a   1.000
_cell.length_b   1.000
_cell.length_c   1.000
_cell.angle_alpha   90.00
_cell.angle_beta   90.00
_cell.angle_gamma   90.00
#
_symmetry.space_group_name_H-M   'P 1'
#
loop_
_entity.id
_entity.type
_entity.pdbx_description
1 polymer ?
#
loop_
_entity_poly.entity_id
_entity_poly.type
_entity_poly.pdbx_seq_one_letter_code
_entity_poly.pdbx_strand_id
1 'polypeptide(L)'
;MARYRYERDYHARLRAQERYWRETRWDYARDPFYSSPPSYRYNYGGRWYQTNHYGAQLMRQAVQRGYREGLQAGHADREDGWRYDVRGSYGYLDASDGYHGRYLDYDQYAYYFRQGFERGYEDGYHARYRHGGRNSRGELTVLAAVLATILGLQALD
;
A
#
# COMPACT_ATOMS: atom_id res chain seq x y z
N MET A 1 -13.72 7.34 -20.52
CA MET A 1 -13.44 6.10 -19.79
C MET A 1 -12.63 6.44 -18.55
N ALA A 2 -13.23 6.22 -17.38
CA ALA A 2 -12.64 6.41 -16.07
C ALA A 2 -11.42 5.51 -15.85
N ARG A 3 -11.45 4.25 -16.32
CA ARG A 3 -10.33 3.30 -16.16
C ARG A 3 -9.04 3.82 -16.79
N TYR A 4 -9.13 4.33 -18.02
CA TYR A 4 -7.99 4.92 -18.72
C TYR A 4 -7.42 6.15 -17.98
N ARG A 5 -8.29 6.98 -17.38
CA ARG A 5 -7.84 8.13 -16.58
C ARG A 5 -7.10 7.66 -15.34
N TYR A 6 -7.63 6.67 -14.63
CA TYR A 6 -6.98 6.05 -13.48
C TYR A 6 -5.59 5.52 -13.85
N GLU A 7 -5.48 4.70 -14.90
CA GLU A 7 -4.20 4.12 -15.35
C GLU A 7 -3.18 5.22 -15.68
N ARG A 8 -3.60 6.25 -16.42
CA ARG A 8 -2.74 7.40 -16.75
C ARG A 8 -2.25 8.14 -15.50
N ASP A 9 -3.14 8.38 -14.54
CA ASP A 9 -2.82 9.11 -13.31
C ASP A 9 -1.90 8.29 -12.41
N TYR A 10 -2.09 6.96 -12.36
CA TYR A 10 -1.18 6.03 -11.68
C TYR A 10 0.22 6.07 -12.28
N HIS A 11 0.35 5.97 -13.61
CA HIS A 11 1.64 6.11 -14.30
C HIS A 11 2.30 7.48 -14.10
N ALA A 12 1.50 8.55 -13.97
CA ALA A 12 2.04 9.87 -13.65
C ALA A 12 2.62 9.92 -12.23
N ARG A 13 1.95 9.30 -11.26
CA ARG A 13 2.45 9.15 -9.87
C ARG A 13 3.76 8.37 -9.83
N LEU A 14 3.84 7.22 -10.50
CA LEU A 14 5.06 6.42 -10.58
C LEU A 14 6.24 7.21 -11.19
N ARG A 15 6.01 7.93 -12.30
CA ARG A 15 7.06 8.77 -12.91
C ARG A 15 7.50 9.92 -12.01
N ALA A 16 6.56 10.55 -11.28
CA ALA A 16 6.89 11.59 -10.32
C ALA A 16 7.72 11.03 -9.15
N GLN A 17 7.34 9.87 -8.66
CA GLN A 17 8.05 9.14 -7.62
C GLN A 17 9.47 8.76 -8.05
N GLU A 18 9.66 8.20 -9.24
CA GLU A 18 10.99 7.85 -9.78
C GLU A 18 11.92 9.07 -9.83
N ARG A 19 11.42 10.22 -10.30
CA ARG A 19 12.22 11.46 -10.35
C ARG A 19 12.64 11.90 -8.95
N TYR A 20 11.69 11.94 -8.02
CA TYR A 20 11.97 12.29 -6.63
C TYR A 20 13.05 11.39 -6.03
N TRP A 21 13.00 10.07 -6.27
CA TRP A 21 14.00 9.15 -5.73
C TRP A 21 15.36 9.23 -6.43
N ARG A 22 15.41 9.50 -7.74
CA ARG A 22 16.67 9.72 -8.46
C ARG A 22 17.39 10.98 -8.00
N GLU A 23 16.63 12.03 -7.67
CA GLU A 23 17.17 13.30 -7.18
C GLU A 23 17.57 13.24 -5.70
N THR A 24 16.86 12.44 -4.90
CA THR A 24 17.15 12.28 -3.48
C THR A 24 18.40 11.44 -3.27
N ARG A 25 19.54 12.09 -2.99
CA ARG A 25 20.74 11.43 -2.49
C ARG A 25 20.48 10.93 -1.07
N TRP A 26 20.23 9.63 -0.93
CA TRP A 26 19.98 9.02 0.38
C TRP A 26 21.28 8.54 1.02
N ASP A 27 21.55 9.03 2.23
CA ASP A 27 22.71 8.61 3.01
C ASP A 27 22.31 7.44 3.93
N TYR A 28 22.59 6.22 3.46
CA TYR A 28 22.34 4.99 4.22
C TYR A 28 23.10 4.97 5.55
N ALA A 29 24.27 5.63 5.65
CA ALA A 29 25.08 5.63 6.87
C ALA A 29 24.47 6.51 7.98
N ARG A 30 23.57 7.42 7.63
CA ARG A 30 22.86 8.30 8.58
C ARG A 30 21.40 7.94 8.79
N ASP A 31 20.93 6.84 8.18
CA ASP A 31 19.55 6.40 8.28
C ASP A 31 19.33 5.64 9.60
N PRO A 32 18.51 6.18 10.53
CA PRO A 32 18.29 5.56 11.83
C PRO A 32 17.66 4.17 11.75
N PHE A 33 17.07 3.78 10.61
CA PHE A 33 16.53 2.44 10.45
C PHE A 33 17.58 1.35 10.67
N TYR A 34 18.78 1.51 10.12
CA TYR A 34 19.80 0.45 10.16
C TYR A 34 20.48 0.33 11.53
N SER A 35 20.40 1.37 12.36
CA SER A 35 20.91 1.37 13.74
C SER A 35 19.85 1.11 14.79
N SER A 36 18.55 1.26 14.44
CA SER A 36 17.45 1.04 15.39
C SER A 36 17.19 -0.45 15.61
N PRO A 37 17.09 -0.91 16.86
CA PRO A 37 16.76 -2.30 17.15
C PRO A 37 15.36 -2.66 16.63
N PRO A 38 15.12 -3.93 16.27
CA PRO A 38 13.78 -4.39 15.95
C PRO A 38 12.81 -4.17 17.13
N SER A 39 11.60 -3.71 16.81
CA SER A 39 10.55 -3.45 17.80
C SER A 39 9.25 -4.21 17.48
N TYR A 40 9.19 -4.85 16.32
CA TYR A 40 8.07 -5.67 15.88
C TYR A 40 8.56 -6.96 15.24
N ARG A 41 7.74 -8.01 15.36
CA ARG A 41 7.79 -9.20 14.52
C ARG A 41 6.50 -9.37 13.73
N TYR A 42 6.60 -10.00 12.56
CA TYR A 42 5.45 -10.29 11.69
C TYR A 42 5.67 -11.62 10.94
N ASN A 43 4.58 -12.22 10.49
CA ASN A 43 4.61 -13.43 9.67
C ASN A 43 4.41 -13.08 8.20
N TYR A 44 5.30 -13.55 7.34
CA TYR A 44 5.19 -13.41 5.89
C TYR A 44 5.57 -14.74 5.22
N GLY A 45 4.69 -15.27 4.37
CA GLY A 45 4.93 -16.55 3.69
C GLY A 45 5.20 -17.73 4.64
N GLY A 46 4.62 -17.72 5.84
CA GLY A 46 4.82 -18.76 6.86
C GLY A 46 6.12 -18.63 7.67
N ARG A 47 6.94 -17.61 7.42
CA ARG A 47 8.18 -17.34 8.16
C ARG A 47 8.03 -16.08 9.01
N TRP A 48 8.71 -16.08 10.15
CA TRP A 48 8.75 -14.92 11.04
C TRP A 48 9.90 -14.00 10.66
N TYR A 49 9.60 -12.71 10.57
CA TYR A 49 10.55 -11.63 10.32
C TYR A 49 10.42 -10.60 11.44
N GLN A 50 11.45 -9.75 11.56
CA GLN A 50 11.48 -8.65 12.49
C GLN A 50 11.70 -7.35 11.75
N THR A 51 11.17 -6.26 12.30
CA THR A 51 11.37 -4.90 11.81
C THR A 51 11.33 -3.93 12.98
N ASN A 52 11.95 -2.76 12.82
CA ASN A 52 11.73 -1.64 13.72
C ASN A 52 10.48 -0.83 13.32
N HIS A 53 10.28 0.31 13.99
CA HIS A 53 9.13 1.18 13.79
C HIS A 53 9.05 1.79 12.38
N TYR A 54 10.18 2.09 11.72
CA TYR A 54 10.14 2.64 10.36
C TYR A 54 9.68 1.60 9.34
N GLY A 55 10.15 0.35 9.43
CA GLY A 55 9.65 -0.71 8.55
C GLY A 55 8.19 -1.05 8.84
N ALA A 56 7.78 -1.09 10.10
CA ALA A 56 6.36 -1.24 10.48
C ALA A 56 5.51 -0.08 9.93
N GLN A 57 6.03 1.16 9.93
CA GLN A 57 5.37 2.30 9.32
C GLN A 57 5.27 2.15 7.80
N LEU A 58 6.32 1.67 7.12
CA LEU A 58 6.29 1.41 5.68
C LEU A 58 5.25 0.34 5.33
N MET A 59 5.13 -0.73 6.12
CA MET A 59 4.08 -1.74 5.95
C MET A 59 2.68 -1.12 6.06
N ARG A 60 2.44 -0.28 7.09
CA ARG A 60 1.16 0.44 7.23
C ARG A 60 0.89 1.35 6.02
N GLN A 61 1.90 2.06 5.54
CA GLN A 61 1.78 2.92 4.37
C GLN A 61 1.47 2.12 3.10
N ALA A 62 2.07 0.95 2.91
CA ALA A 62 1.81 0.07 1.78
C ALA A 62 0.31 -0.31 1.72
N VAL A 63 -0.25 -0.80 2.83
CA VAL A 63 -1.68 -1.16 2.92
C VAL A 63 -2.58 0.05 2.65
N GLN A 64 -2.24 1.21 3.24
CA GLN A 64 -3.05 2.43 3.10
C GLN A 64 -3.04 2.97 1.66
N ARG A 65 -1.88 2.97 1.01
CA ARG A 65 -1.75 3.36 -0.40
C ARG A 65 -2.49 2.40 -1.30
N GLY A 66 -2.25 1.09 -1.12
CA GLY A 66 -2.96 0.04 -1.82
C GLY A 66 -4.46 0.24 -1.77
N TYR A 67 -5.03 0.44 -0.58
CA TYR A 67 -6.47 0.68 -0.42
C TYR A 67 -6.99 1.88 -1.21
N ARG A 68 -6.29 3.02 -1.20
CA ARG A 68 -6.72 4.21 -1.96
C ARG A 68 -6.66 3.96 -3.47
N GLU A 69 -5.61 3.30 -3.94
CA GLU A 69 -5.43 2.96 -5.35
C GLU A 69 -6.49 1.96 -5.81
N GLY A 70 -6.74 0.92 -5.00
CA GLY A 70 -7.81 -0.04 -5.24
C GLY A 70 -9.18 0.63 -5.29
N LEU A 71 -9.47 1.54 -4.35
CA LEU A 71 -10.74 2.27 -4.32
C LEU A 71 -10.98 3.07 -5.60
N GLN A 72 -9.94 3.75 -6.11
CA GLN A 72 -10.00 4.50 -7.37
C GLN A 72 -10.21 3.55 -8.56
N ALA A 73 -9.46 2.45 -8.62
CA ALA A 73 -9.56 1.46 -9.69
C ALA A 73 -10.96 0.82 -9.74
N GLY A 74 -11.47 0.35 -8.59
CA GLY A 74 -12.78 -0.27 -8.50
C GLY A 74 -13.92 0.69 -8.86
N HIS A 75 -13.81 1.96 -8.42
CA HIS A 75 -14.75 3.00 -8.82
C HIS A 75 -14.74 3.21 -10.34
N ALA A 76 -13.55 3.33 -10.94
CA ALA A 76 -13.39 3.56 -12.37
C ALA A 76 -13.93 2.39 -13.21
N ASP A 77 -13.65 1.15 -12.82
CA ASP A 77 -14.17 -0.04 -13.50
C ASP A 77 -15.70 -0.13 -13.40
N ARG A 78 -16.28 0.18 -12.23
CA ARG A 78 -17.73 0.29 -12.07
C ARG A 78 -18.33 1.38 -12.97
N GLU A 79 -17.74 2.56 -12.98
CA GLU A 79 -18.23 3.72 -13.76
C GLU A 79 -18.27 3.41 -15.26
N ASP A 80 -17.25 2.71 -15.76
CA ASP A 80 -17.16 2.31 -17.17
C ASP A 80 -17.90 0.98 -17.46
N GLY A 81 -18.54 0.35 -16.47
CA GLY A 81 -19.31 -0.89 -16.63
C GLY A 81 -18.48 -2.17 -16.84
N TRP A 82 -17.20 -2.16 -16.43
CA TRP A 82 -16.34 -3.34 -16.51
C TRP A 82 -16.72 -4.38 -15.45
N ARG A 83 -16.43 -5.65 -15.75
CA ARG A 83 -16.55 -6.74 -14.77
C ARG A 83 -15.61 -6.52 -13.59
N TYR A 84 -15.98 -7.05 -12.43
CA TYR A 84 -15.11 -7.10 -11.26
C TYR A 84 -13.85 -7.92 -11.56
N ASP A 85 -12.69 -7.28 -11.64
CA ASP A 85 -11.41 -7.93 -11.95
C ASP A 85 -10.23 -7.21 -11.29
N VAL A 86 -10.10 -7.37 -9.97
CA VAL A 86 -9.03 -6.75 -9.20
C VAL A 86 -7.63 -7.16 -9.69
N ARG A 87 -7.45 -8.43 -10.08
CA ARG A 87 -6.15 -8.99 -10.48
C ARG A 87 -5.71 -8.50 -11.85
N GLY A 88 -6.64 -8.10 -12.70
CA GLY A 88 -6.37 -7.46 -13.98
C GLY A 88 -6.06 -5.97 -13.90
N SER A 89 -6.15 -5.34 -12.72
CA SER A 89 -5.87 -3.91 -12.56
C SER A 89 -4.37 -3.63 -12.57
N TYR A 90 -3.93 -2.63 -13.33
CA TYR A 90 -2.51 -2.28 -13.45
C TYR A 90 -1.87 -1.97 -12.08
N GLY A 91 -2.54 -1.22 -11.22
CA GLY A 91 -2.02 -0.90 -9.89
C GLY A 91 -1.85 -2.12 -8.98
N TYR A 92 -2.65 -3.17 -9.17
CA TYR A 92 -2.49 -4.44 -8.45
C TYR A 92 -1.28 -5.24 -8.93
N LEU A 93 -1.08 -5.27 -10.25
CA LEU A 93 0.04 -5.95 -10.89
C LEU A 93 1.37 -5.30 -10.52
N ASP A 94 1.44 -3.97 -10.67
CA ASP A 94 2.61 -3.14 -10.37
C ASP A 94 2.94 -3.10 -8.87
N ALA A 95 1.94 -2.80 -8.03
CA ALA A 95 2.05 -2.77 -6.57
C ALA A 95 3.28 -2.03 -6.00
N SER A 96 3.78 -1.01 -6.71
CA SER A 96 5.01 -0.30 -6.34
C SER A 96 4.80 1.15 -5.88
N ASP A 97 3.59 1.73 -6.04
CA ASP A 97 3.33 3.10 -5.60
C ASP A 97 3.67 3.30 -4.13
N GLY A 98 4.58 4.24 -3.87
CA GLY A 98 5.06 4.54 -2.52
C GLY A 98 6.25 3.71 -2.06
N TYR A 99 6.67 2.68 -2.80
CA TYR A 99 7.89 1.94 -2.51
C TYR A 99 9.13 2.75 -2.87
N HIS A 100 10.17 2.62 -2.05
CA HIS A 100 11.39 3.41 -2.20
C HIS A 100 12.68 2.61 -1.97
N GLY A 101 12.59 1.27 -2.02
CA GLY A 101 13.77 0.41 -1.92
C GLY A 101 14.44 0.37 -0.55
N ARG A 102 13.76 0.78 0.53
CA ARG A 102 14.32 0.80 1.90
C ARG A 102 13.35 0.18 2.88
N TYR A 103 13.87 -0.23 4.03
CA TYR A 103 13.16 -0.74 5.22
C TYR A 103 12.44 -2.09 5.07
N LEU A 104 11.99 -2.44 3.86
CA LEU A 104 11.39 -3.72 3.53
C LEU A 104 11.82 -4.16 2.14
N ASP A 105 11.85 -5.48 1.95
CA ASP A 105 11.97 -6.06 0.62
C ASP A 105 10.73 -5.74 -0.21
N TYR A 106 10.93 -5.59 -1.52
CA TYR A 106 9.86 -5.24 -2.45
C TYR A 106 8.70 -6.25 -2.39
N ASP A 107 8.98 -7.55 -2.32
CA ASP A 107 7.93 -8.57 -2.32
C ASP A 107 7.01 -8.50 -1.09
N GLN A 108 7.56 -8.10 0.06
CA GLN A 108 6.79 -7.88 1.27
C GLN A 108 5.96 -6.60 1.15
N TYR A 109 6.56 -5.52 0.64
CA TYR A 109 5.85 -4.28 0.37
C TYR A 109 4.66 -4.49 -0.58
N ALA A 110 4.92 -5.10 -1.74
CA ALA A 110 3.94 -5.38 -2.77
C ALA A 110 2.82 -6.30 -2.25
N TYR A 111 3.15 -7.28 -1.40
CA TYR A 111 2.15 -8.10 -0.73
C TYR A 111 1.18 -7.25 0.12
N TYR A 112 1.70 -6.41 1.02
CA TYR A 112 0.86 -5.57 1.87
C TYR A 112 0.09 -4.50 1.07
N PHE A 113 0.71 -3.95 0.02
CA PHE A 113 0.04 -3.07 -0.92
C PHE A 113 -1.16 -3.77 -1.58
N ARG A 114 -0.96 -4.97 -2.14
CA ARG A 114 -2.03 -5.76 -2.76
C ARG A 114 -3.14 -6.11 -1.78
N GLN A 115 -2.81 -6.42 -0.52
CA GLN A 115 -3.81 -6.64 0.53
C GLN A 115 -4.70 -5.40 0.75
N GLY A 116 -4.11 -4.21 0.80
CA GLY A 116 -4.87 -2.97 0.82
C GLY A 116 -5.71 -2.78 -0.44
N PHE A 117 -5.09 -2.98 -1.61
CA PHE A 117 -5.69 -2.80 -2.92
C PHE A 117 -6.95 -3.64 -3.12
N GLU A 118 -6.92 -4.92 -2.78
CA GLU A 118 -8.08 -5.81 -2.92
C GLU A 118 -9.30 -5.30 -2.17
N ARG A 119 -9.09 -4.84 -0.94
CA ARG A 119 -10.13 -4.29 -0.07
C ARG A 119 -10.65 -2.96 -0.57
N GLY A 120 -9.75 -2.10 -1.06
CA GLY A 120 -10.11 -0.84 -1.69
C GLY A 120 -10.93 -1.06 -2.96
N TYR A 121 -10.50 -1.97 -3.81
CA TYR A 121 -11.18 -2.30 -5.06
C TYR A 121 -12.58 -2.84 -4.79
N GLU A 122 -12.75 -3.74 -3.82
CA GLU A 122 -14.07 -4.21 -3.38
C GLU A 122 -14.99 -3.05 -2.93
N ASP A 123 -14.47 -2.16 -2.10
CA ASP A 123 -15.21 -1.00 -1.60
C ASP A 123 -15.60 -0.04 -2.75
N GLY A 124 -14.66 0.27 -3.64
CA GLY A 124 -14.86 1.19 -4.76
C GLY A 124 -15.82 0.64 -5.81
N TYR A 125 -15.65 -0.63 -6.19
CA TYR A 125 -16.49 -1.30 -7.19
C TYR A 125 -17.93 -1.47 -6.71
N HIS A 126 -18.14 -1.70 -5.41
CA HIS A 126 -19.48 -1.88 -4.83
C HIS A 126 -20.05 -0.61 -4.19
N ALA A 127 -19.41 0.55 -4.34
CA ALA A 127 -19.88 1.82 -3.77
C ALA A 127 -20.05 1.80 -2.24
N ARG A 128 -19.22 1.04 -1.52
CA ARG A 128 -19.34 0.80 -0.08
C ARG A 128 -18.02 1.06 0.63
N TYR A 129 -18.08 1.11 1.96
CA TYR A 129 -16.93 1.36 2.83
C TYR A 129 -16.87 0.28 3.91
N ARG A 130 -16.68 -0.98 3.49
CA ARG A 130 -16.65 -2.13 4.39
C ARG A 130 -15.30 -2.28 5.07
N HIS A 131 -14.22 -1.99 4.34
CA HIS A 131 -12.86 -2.24 4.78
C HIS A 131 -12.10 -0.97 5.14
N GLY A 132 -12.58 0.18 4.67
CA GLY A 132 -12.06 1.48 5.03
C GLY A 132 -13.14 2.52 5.18
N GLY A 133 -12.73 3.78 5.15
CA GLY A 133 -13.59 4.93 5.34
C GLY A 133 -12.77 6.21 5.41
N ARG A 134 -13.39 7.29 5.89
CA ARG A 134 -12.67 8.53 6.16
C ARG A 134 -12.29 8.61 7.63
N ASN A 135 -11.04 9.00 7.91
CA ASN A 135 -10.61 9.31 9.27
C ASN A 135 -11.16 10.68 9.73
N SER A 136 -10.82 11.08 10.96
CA SER A 136 -11.22 12.38 11.52
C SER A 136 -10.72 13.60 10.73
N ARG A 137 -9.71 13.44 9.87
CA ARG A 137 -9.18 14.47 8.96
C ARG A 137 -9.82 14.41 7.56
N GLY A 138 -10.78 13.52 7.34
CA GLY A 138 -11.44 13.33 6.05
C GLY A 138 -10.63 12.49 5.05
N GLU A 139 -9.48 11.94 5.43
CA GLU A 139 -8.61 11.16 4.55
C GLU A 139 -9.12 9.72 4.42
N LEU A 140 -9.09 9.18 3.20
CA LEU A 140 -9.41 7.78 2.94
C LEU A 140 -8.35 6.87 3.56
N THR A 141 -8.80 5.98 4.45
CA THR A 141 -7.98 5.06 5.22
C THR A 141 -8.62 3.69 5.30
N VAL A 142 -7.79 2.65 5.48
CA VAL A 142 -8.23 1.34 5.95
C VAL A 142 -8.64 1.43 7.42
N LEU A 143 -9.67 0.67 7.82
CA LEU A 143 -10.09 0.54 9.21
C LEU A 143 -8.95 -0.03 10.07
N ALA A 144 -8.81 0.47 11.30
CA ALA A 144 -7.72 0.05 12.19
C ALA A 144 -7.69 -1.47 12.44
N ALA A 145 -8.86 -2.10 12.60
CA ALA A 145 -8.97 -3.54 12.79
C ALA A 145 -8.55 -4.34 11.54
N VAL A 146 -8.92 -3.86 10.35
CA VAL A 146 -8.54 -4.47 9.07
C VAL A 146 -7.03 -4.35 8.86
N LEU A 147 -6.47 -3.17 9.14
CA LEU A 147 -5.03 -2.93 9.08
C LEU A 147 -4.26 -3.84 10.04
N ALA A 148 -4.72 -3.97 11.29
CA ALA A 148 -4.10 -4.86 12.27
C ALA A 148 -4.12 -6.32 11.80
N THR A 149 -5.24 -6.77 11.22
CA THR A 149 -5.39 -8.13 10.69
C THR A 149 -4.45 -8.39 9.51
N ILE A 150 -4.31 -7.44 8.57
CA ILE A 150 -3.42 -7.57 7.42
C ILE A 150 -1.96 -7.66 7.86
N LEU A 151 -1.56 -6.79 8.80
CA LEU A 151 -0.15 -6.64 9.16
C LEU A 151 0.32 -7.70 10.15
N GLY A 152 -0.55 -8.16 11.06
CA GLY A 152 -0.18 -9.15 12.08
C GLY A 152 1.05 -8.75 12.91
N LEU A 153 1.32 -7.45 13.06
CA LEU A 153 2.48 -6.94 13.77
C LEU A 153 2.34 -7.22 15.27
N GLN A 154 3.34 -7.87 15.83
CA GLN A 154 3.46 -8.12 17.26
C GLN A 154 4.63 -7.31 17.81
N ALA A 155 4.39 -6.49 18.82
CA ALA A 155 5.47 -5.77 19.50
C ALA A 155 6.43 -6.77 20.15
N LEU A 156 7.72 -6.44 20.13
CA LEU A 156 8.75 -7.14 20.89
C LEU A 156 8.88 -6.44 22.25
N ASP A 157 8.85 -7.22 23.33
CA ASP A 157 9.05 -6.75 24.71
C ASP A 157 10.54 -6.51 25.01
#